data_AF-A0A537I9R4-F1
#
_entry.id   AF-A0A537I9R4-F1
#
_cell.length_a   1.000
_cell.length_b   1.000
_cell.length_c   1.000
_cell.angle_alpha   90.00
_cell.angle_beta   90.00
_cell.angle_gamma   90.00
#
_symmetry.space_group_name_H-M   'P 1'
#
loop_
_entity.id
_entity.type
_entity.pdbx_description
1 polymer ?
#
loop_
_entity_poly.entity_id
_entity_poly.type
_entity_poly.pdbx_seq_one_letter_code
_entity_poly.pdbx_strand_id
1 'polypeptide(L)'
;MGKPLYWAAGLVMVTYSLPSTEAVVADQLQGRAHWAHVAYAPMTRYESYVMIKESNVKIPIINASTNPIFNAAAAWIKKETGMKPRPASVSNAGL
;
A
#
# COMPACT_ATOMS: atom_id res chain seq x y z
N MET A 1 16.26 -5.39 4.26
CA MET A 1 14.89 -5.95 4.38
C MET A 1 13.95 -5.08 3.56
N GLY A 2 13.19 -5.64 2.62
CA GLY A 2 12.22 -4.87 1.83
C GLY A 2 11.13 -4.28 2.71
N LYS A 3 10.65 -3.07 2.39
CA LYS A 3 9.49 -2.47 3.07
C LYS A 3 8.26 -3.34 2.80
N PRO A 4 7.42 -3.64 3.81
CA PRO A 4 6.18 -4.35 3.58
C PRO A 4 5.24 -3.49 2.73
N LEU A 5 4.43 -4.16 1.94
CA LEU A 5 3.30 -3.55 1.25
C LEU A 5 2.10 -3.50 2.20
N TYR A 6 1.30 -2.44 2.12
CA TYR A 6 0.09 -2.27 2.92
C TYR A 6 -1.14 -2.27 2.02
N TRP A 7 -2.08 -3.15 2.30
CA TRP A 7 -3.35 -3.20 1.59
C TRP A 7 -4.45 -2.54 2.39
N ALA A 8 -5.19 -1.61 1.77
CA ALA A 8 -6.39 -1.03 2.34
C ALA A 8 -7.32 -0.56 1.24
N ALA A 9 -8.63 -0.73 1.46
CA ALA A 9 -9.69 -0.28 0.56
C ALA A 9 -9.43 -0.60 -0.93
N GLY A 10 -8.90 -1.78 -1.26
CA GLY A 10 -8.68 -2.19 -2.65
C GLY A 10 -7.45 -1.57 -3.35
N LEU A 11 -6.54 -0.94 -2.59
CA LEU A 11 -5.22 -0.51 -3.06
C LEU A 11 -4.13 -1.19 -2.24
N VAL A 12 -3.01 -1.47 -2.89
CA VAL A 12 -1.75 -1.80 -2.23
C VAL A 12 -0.83 -0.58 -2.29
N MET A 13 -0.18 -0.25 -1.18
CA MET A 13 0.62 0.95 -0.99
C MET A 13 1.97 0.63 -0.35
N VAL A 14 2.99 1.42 -0.69
CA VAL A 14 4.24 1.51 0.04
C VAL A 14 4.50 2.97 0.40
N THR A 15 4.83 3.22 1.68
CA THR A 15 5.00 4.57 2.21
C THR A 15 6.44 4.82 2.63
N TYR A 16 6.90 6.04 2.37
CA TYR A 16 8.19 6.57 2.77
C TYR A 16 7.94 7.76 3.68
N SER A 17 8.23 7.60 4.97
CA SER A 17 8.00 8.64 5.98
C SER A 17 9.01 9.77 5.86
N LEU A 18 8.63 10.96 6.34
CA LEU A 18 9.59 12.02 6.62
C LEU A 18 10.59 11.57 7.72
N PRO A 19 11.77 12.23 7.83
CA PRO A 19 12.68 11.99 8.94
C PRO A 19 11.99 12.18 10.31
N SER A 20 12.32 11.33 11.27
CA SER A 20 11.76 11.36 12.62
C SER A 20 12.33 12.50 13.46
N THR A 21 11.96 13.74 13.12
CA THR A 21 12.18 14.89 13.99
C THR A 21 11.21 14.87 15.18
N GLU A 22 11.50 15.61 16.25
CA GLU A 22 10.58 15.70 17.41
C GLU A 22 9.16 16.08 17.01
N ALA A 23 9.00 17.05 16.10
CA ALA A 23 7.69 17.48 15.62
C ALA A 23 6.95 16.37 14.88
N VAL A 24 7.64 15.63 13.99
CA VAL A 24 7.04 14.51 13.24
C VAL A 24 6.63 13.38 14.19
N VAL A 25 7.45 13.08 15.20
CA VAL A 25 7.16 12.05 16.20
C VAL A 25 5.97 12.47 17.08
N ALA A 26 5.93 13.72 17.53
CA ALA A 26 4.81 14.24 18.33
C ALA A 26 3.48 14.13 17.57
N ASP A 27 3.47 14.50 16.29
CA ASP A 27 2.31 14.33 15.42
C ASP A 27 1.91 12.86 15.23
N GLN A 28 2.89 11.97 15.07
CA GLN A 28 2.63 10.54 14.91
C GLN A 28 2.01 9.92 16.16
N LEU A 29 2.43 10.34 17.35
CA LEU A 29 1.80 9.93 18.62
C LEU A 29 0.35 10.41 18.75
N GLN A 30 -0.01 11.48 18.04
CA GLN A 30 -1.39 11.98 17.94
C GLN A 30 -2.16 11.39 16.74
N GLY A 31 -1.61 10.37 16.09
CA GLY A 31 -2.26 9.68 14.97
C GLY A 31 -2.14 10.40 13.62
N ARG A 32 -1.23 11.38 13.49
CA ARG A 32 -0.95 12.06 12.21
C ARG A 32 0.29 11.49 11.55
N ALA A 33 0.13 10.92 10.36
CA ALA A 33 1.24 10.39 9.59
C ALA A 33 1.79 11.45 8.62
N HIS A 34 3.12 11.56 8.57
CA HIS A 34 3.84 12.38 7.60
C HIS A 34 4.61 11.49 6.62
N TRP A 35 4.14 11.42 5.38
CA TRP A 35 4.77 10.66 4.31
C TRP A 35 5.37 11.59 3.26
N ALA A 36 6.66 11.39 2.97
CA ALA A 36 7.37 12.06 1.88
C ALA A 36 6.90 11.54 0.51
N HIS A 37 6.55 10.26 0.43
CA HIS A 37 6.13 9.61 -0.81
C HIS A 37 5.22 8.40 -0.53
N VAL A 38 4.26 8.19 -1.42
CA VAL A 38 3.39 7.00 -1.45
C VAL A 38 3.37 6.46 -2.87
N ALA A 39 3.89 5.24 -3.06
CA ALA A 39 3.66 4.47 -4.28
C ALA A 39 2.48 3.52 -4.08
N TYR A 40 1.67 3.33 -5.12
CA TYR A 40 0.43 2.56 -5.02
C TYR A 40 0.07 1.80 -6.30
N ALA A 41 -0.76 0.77 -6.17
CA ALA A 41 -1.37 0.07 -7.29
C ALA A 41 -2.77 -0.47 -6.92
N PRO A 42 -3.67 -0.67 -7.90
CA PRO A 42 -4.93 -1.38 -7.68
C PRO A 42 -4.69 -2.82 -7.20
N MET A 43 -5.45 -3.23 -6.17
CA MET A 43 -5.50 -4.61 -5.70
C MET A 43 -6.89 -4.84 -5.09
N THR A 44 -7.87 -5.26 -5.90
CA THR A 44 -9.29 -5.28 -5.50
C THR A 44 -9.60 -6.22 -4.33
N ARG A 45 -8.80 -7.26 -4.15
CA ARG A 45 -8.90 -8.23 -3.05
C ARG A 45 -7.57 -8.30 -2.32
N TYR A 46 -7.63 -8.46 -1.01
CA TYR A 46 -6.45 -8.68 -0.20
C TYR A 46 -5.79 -10.02 -0.57
N GLU A 47 -4.47 -9.99 -0.73
CA GLU A 47 -3.61 -11.17 -0.80
C GLU A 47 -2.50 -10.98 0.24
N SER A 48 -2.02 -12.07 0.85
CA SER A 48 -1.01 -12.00 1.92
C SER A 48 0.41 -11.79 1.41
N TYR A 49 0.66 -11.98 0.12
CA TYR A 49 1.92 -11.71 -0.54
C TYR A 49 1.73 -11.51 -2.05
N VAL A 50 2.71 -10.88 -2.70
CA VAL A 50 2.91 -10.96 -4.15
C VAL A 50 4.14 -11.80 -4.44
N MET A 51 4.04 -12.70 -5.42
CA MET A 51 5.15 -13.51 -5.91
C MET A 51 5.84 -12.80 -7.07
N ILE A 52 7.14 -12.53 -6.94
CA ILE A 52 7.99 -12.14 -8.06
C ILE A 52 8.54 -13.41 -8.69
N LYS A 53 7.99 -13.81 -9.85
CA LYS A 53 8.26 -15.12 -10.46
C LYS A 53 9.70 -15.29 -10.91
N GLU A 54 10.30 -14.21 -11.41
CA GLU A 54 11.65 -14.18 -11.98
C GLU A 54 12.74 -14.45 -10.95
N SER A 55 12.50 -14.04 -9.70
CA SER A 55 13.45 -14.18 -8.58
C SER A 55 12.97 -15.12 -7.48
N ASN A 56 11.77 -15.70 -7.63
CA ASN A 56 11.10 -16.54 -6.62
C ASN A 56 11.01 -15.85 -5.24
N VAL A 57 10.83 -14.52 -5.23
CA VAL A 57 10.74 -13.71 -4.01
C VAL A 57 9.28 -13.47 -3.64
N LYS A 58 8.92 -13.77 -2.39
CA LYS A 58 7.63 -13.40 -1.81
C LYS A 58 7.73 -12.05 -1.10
N ILE A 59 6.96 -11.07 -1.58
CA ILE A 59 6.83 -9.77 -0.91
C ILE A 59 5.57 -9.82 -0.03
N PRO A 60 5.69 -9.75 1.30
CA PRO A 60 4.53 -9.80 2.19
C PRO A 60 3.66 -8.55 2.06
N ILE A 61 2.36 -8.75 2.20
CA ILE A 61 1.36 -7.69 2.21
C ILE A 61 0.60 -7.72 3.54
N ILE A 62 0.67 -6.61 4.25
CA ILE A 62 -0.03 -6.41 5.51
C ILE A 62 -1.44 -5.88 5.21
N ASN A 63 -2.46 -6.53 5.76
CA ASN A 63 -3.81 -5.99 5.74
C ASN A 63 -3.90 -4.79 6.72
N ALA A 64 -3.90 -3.58 6.17
CA ALA A 64 -3.98 -2.34 6.92
C ALA A 64 -5.41 -1.75 6.92
N SER A 65 -6.43 -2.53 6.56
CA SER A 65 -7.82 -2.05 6.48
C SER A 65 -8.42 -1.58 7.81
N THR A 66 -7.84 -1.97 8.95
CA THR A 66 -8.23 -1.46 10.27
C THR A 66 -7.57 -0.13 10.62
N ASN A 67 -6.54 0.30 9.86
CA ASN A 67 -5.86 1.56 10.09
C ASN A 67 -6.57 2.70 9.30
N PRO A 68 -7.14 3.69 9.98
CA PRO A 68 -7.91 4.75 9.33
C PRO A 68 -7.06 5.62 8.39
N ILE A 69 -5.76 5.75 8.63
CA ILE A 69 -4.84 6.55 7.79
C ILE A 69 -4.72 5.92 6.39
N PHE A 70 -4.54 4.59 6.32
CA PHE A 70 -4.44 3.89 5.04
C PHE A 70 -5.77 3.91 4.28
N ASN A 71 -6.91 3.81 4.97
CA ASN A 71 -8.22 3.94 4.33
C ASN A 71 -8.44 5.35 3.78
N ALA A 72 -8.10 6.40 4.54
CA ALA A 72 -8.21 7.78 4.13
C ALA A 72 -7.30 8.08 2.92
N ALA A 73 -6.05 7.63 2.96
CA ALA A 73 -5.12 7.75 1.85
C ALA A 73 -5.62 7.04 0.60
N ALA A 74 -6.11 5.81 0.72
CA ALA A 74 -6.64 5.06 -0.42
C ALA A 74 -7.87 5.74 -1.03
N ALA A 75 -8.77 6.28 -0.21
CA ALA A 75 -9.94 7.03 -0.68
C ALA A 75 -9.52 8.31 -1.43
N TRP A 76 -8.57 9.06 -0.87
CA TRP A 76 -8.02 10.27 -1.50
C TRP A 76 -7.35 9.95 -2.83
N ILE A 77 -6.46 8.95 -2.89
CA ILE A 77 -5.77 8.53 -4.12
C ILE A 77 -6.78 8.21 -5.23
N LYS A 78 -7.81 7.41 -4.93
CA LYS A 78 -8.83 7.03 -5.92
C LYS A 78 -9.60 8.24 -6.45
N LYS A 79 -9.93 9.18 -5.58
CA LYS A 79 -10.63 10.42 -5.93
C LYS A 79 -9.78 11.27 -6.88
N GLU A 80 -8.53 11.52 -6.55
CA GLU A 80 -7.66 12.43 -7.31
C GLU A 80 -7.19 11.85 -8.65
N THR A 81 -7.09 10.53 -8.76
CA THR A 81 -6.55 9.88 -9.95
C THR A 81 -7.62 9.28 -10.88
N GLY A 82 -8.89 9.27 -10.45
CA GLY A 82 -9.99 8.60 -11.17
C GLY A 82 -9.75 7.11 -11.36
N MET A 83 -8.97 6.47 -10.46
CA MET A 83 -8.44 5.13 -10.66
C MET A 83 -9.54 4.09 -10.85
N LYS A 84 -9.50 3.40 -11.99
CA LYS A 84 -10.32 2.20 -12.24
C LYS A 84 -9.56 0.95 -11.79
N PRO A 85 -10.25 -0.08 -11.27
CA PRO A 85 -9.62 -1.37 -11.01
C PRO A 85 -8.89 -1.86 -12.25
N ARG A 86 -7.63 -2.29 -12.11
CA ARG A 86 -6.95 -3.01 -13.20
C ARG A 86 -7.75 -4.28 -13.47
N PRO A 87 -8.12 -4.60 -14.72
CA PRO A 87 -8.64 -5.91 -15.06
C PRO A 87 -7.65 -6.95 -14.51
N ALA A 88 -8.14 -8.01 -13.88
CA ALA A 88 -7.27 -9.07 -13.39
C ALA A 88 -6.33 -9.45 -14.53
N SER A 89 -5.02 -9.25 -14.36
CA SER A 89 -4.06 -9.72 -15.34
C SER A 89 -4.31 -11.21 -15.44
N VAL A 90 -4.77 -11.67 -16.60
CA VAL A 90 -4.91 -13.09 -16.89
C VAL A 90 -3.54 -13.68 -16.59
N SER A 91 -3.43 -14.35 -15.45
CA SER A 91 -2.28 -15.19 -15.21
C SER A 91 -2.41 -16.26 -16.27
N ASN A 92 -1.62 -16.15 -17.34
CA ASN A 92 -1.28 -17.28 -18.17
C ASN A 92 -0.48 -18.23 -17.27
N ALA A 93 -1.21 -18.96 -16.43
CA ALA A 93 -0.82 -20.24 -15.89
C ALA A 93 -1.33 -21.25 -16.91
N GLY A 94 -0.54 -21.45 -17.96
CA GLY A 94 -0.83 -22.37 -19.04
C GLY A 94 0.48 -22.84 -19.66
N LEU A 95 0.73 -24.14 -19.48
CA LEU A 95 1.82 -25.00 -19.95
C LEU A 95 3.12 -24.95 -19.13
#